data_AF-A0A970R4B7-F1
#
_entry.id   AF-A0A970R4B7-F1
#
_cell.length_a   1.000
_cell.length_b   1.000
_cell.length_c   1.000
_cell.angle_alpha   90.00
_cell.angle_beta   90.00
_cell.angle_gamma   90.00
#
_symmetry.space_group_name_H-M   'P 1'
#
loop_
_entity.id
_entity.type
_entity.pdbx_description
1 polymer ?
#
loop_
_entity_poly.entity_id
_entity_poly.type
_entity_poly.pdbx_seq_one_letter_code
_entity_poly.pdbx_strand_id
1 'polypeptide(L)'
;MLIIILFLAVVAIVVIFLSHRFSDDARKDTDKKLRSQKKLMTNNIAHELRTPVTSIRGYLETLVDNPSLPEEKRILFTQRAYLQALRLSDLIRDISLVTKIEDAPEMITKAHIGIRKITEEVFDELGAAIKEKKISVDNQIQEGVSIKGNYTLVYSIFRNLVENSIRYG
;
A
#
# COMPACT_ATOMS: atom_id res chain seq x y z
N MET A 1 1.02 39.72 50.80
CA MET A 1 1.65 39.71 49.46
C MET A 1 2.53 38.48 49.23
N LEU A 2 3.51 38.19 50.10
CA LEU A 2 4.44 37.04 49.94
C LEU A 2 3.74 35.66 49.87
N ILE A 3 2.74 35.43 50.74
CA ILE A 3 1.98 34.17 50.81
C ILE A 3 1.19 33.91 49.52
N ILE A 4 0.62 34.95 48.92
CA ILE A 4 -0.15 34.86 47.67
C ILE A 4 0.78 34.51 46.51
N ILE A 5 1.97 35.11 46.47
CA ILE A 5 3.00 34.82 45.45
C ILE A 5 3.46 33.37 45.56
N LEU A 6 3.72 32.87 46.78
CA LEU A 6 4.13 31.48 47.00
C LEU A 6 3.01 30.49 46.59
N PHE A 7 1.76 30.79 46.92
CA PHE A 7 0.62 29.96 46.53
C PHE A 7 0.48 29.90 45.00
N LEU A 8 0.56 31.03 44.30
CA LEU A 8 0.51 31.07 42.84
C LEU A 8 1.67 30.30 42.20
N ALA A 9 2.87 30.38 42.77
CA ALA A 9 4.03 29.63 42.29
C ALA A 9 3.83 28.11 42.42
N VAL A 10 3.28 27.65 43.55
CA VAL A 10 2.97 26.22 43.77
C VAL A 10 1.91 25.75 42.77
N VAL A 11 0.84 26.53 42.58
CA VAL A 11 -0.22 26.21 41.61
C VAL A 11 0.35 26.13 40.19
N ALA A 12 1.20 27.08 39.79
CA ALA A 12 1.84 27.08 38.48
C ALA A 12 2.73 25.84 38.28
N ILE A 13 3.54 25.47 39.29
CA ILE A 13 4.38 24.26 39.24
C ILE A 13 3.52 23.00 39.08
N VAL A 14 2.42 22.88 39.84
CA VAL A 14 1.50 21.75 39.75
C VAL A 14 0.83 21.68 38.37
N VAL A 15 0.39 22.81 37.82
CA VAL A 15 -0.20 22.87 36.47
C VAL A 15 0.82 22.47 35.40
N ILE A 16 2.05 22.98 35.46
CA ILE A 16 3.12 22.63 34.52
C ILE A 16 3.43 21.13 34.61
N PHE A 17 3.55 20.60 35.83
CA PHE A 17 3.83 19.19 36.07
C PHE A 17 2.70 18.30 35.52
N LEU A 18 1.44 18.63 35.81
CA LEU A 18 0.27 17.92 35.27
C LEU A 18 0.21 17.98 33.75
N SER A 19 0.49 19.15 33.15
CA SER A 19 0.53 19.33 31.70
C SER A 19 1.62 18.49 31.04
N HIS A 20 2.81 18.41 31.63
CA HIS A 20 3.89 17.54 31.15
C HIS A 20 3.51 16.07 31.27
N ARG A 21 3.00 15.65 32.44
CA ARG A 21 2.55 14.27 32.68
C ARG A 21 1.48 13.83 31.70
N PHE A 22 0.49 14.69 31.46
CA PHE A 22 -0.59 14.41 30.51
C PHE A 22 -0.08 14.32 29.07
N SER A 23 0.87 15.18 28.69
CA SER A 23 1.51 15.15 27.37
C SER A 23 2.36 13.90 27.16
N ASP A 24 3.09 13.46 28.18
CA ASP A 24 3.91 12.25 28.16
C ASP A 24 3.05 10.97 28.09
N ASP A 25 1.97 10.92 28.85
CA ASP A 25 1.04 9.78 28.85
C ASP A 25 0.29 9.70 27.50
N ALA A 26 -0.12 10.84 26.92
CA ALA A 26 -0.70 10.90 25.58
C ALA A 26 0.30 10.48 24.48
N ARG A 27 1.57 10.91 24.57
CA ARG A 27 2.64 10.47 23.65
C ARG A 27 2.87 8.96 23.75
N LYS A 28 2.97 8.41 24.95
CA LYS A 28 3.15 6.96 25.16
C LYS A 28 2.00 6.13 24.61
N ASP A 29 0.75 6.57 24.77
CA ASP A 29 -0.40 5.89 24.20
C ASP A 29 -0.38 5.92 22.67
N THR A 30 -0.04 7.08 22.09
CA THR A 30 0.11 7.25 20.64
C THR A 30 1.23 6.37 20.08
N ASP A 31 2.40 6.32 20.73
CA ASP A 31 3.53 5.49 20.34
C ASP A 31 3.21 3.99 20.44
N LYS A 32 2.47 3.58 21.48
CA LYS A 32 2.01 2.19 21.62
C LYS A 32 1.05 1.81 20.51
N LYS A 33 0.08 2.67 20.18
CA LYS A 33 -0.86 2.47 19.07
C LYS A 33 -0.14 2.40 17.73
N LEU A 34 0.83 3.29 17.48
CA LEU A 34 1.62 3.26 16.25
C LEU A 34 2.43 1.97 16.14
N ARG A 35 3.07 1.53 17.23
CA ARG A 35 3.82 0.26 17.27
C ARG A 35 2.92 -0.96 17.05
N SER A 36 1.72 -0.97 17.63
CA SER A 36 0.78 -2.08 17.44
C SER A 36 0.25 -2.12 16.00
N GLN A 37 -0.07 -0.97 15.41
CA GLN A 37 -0.45 -0.85 14.00
C GLN A 37 0.67 -1.34 13.06
N LYS A 38 1.91 -0.89 13.27
CA LYS A 38 3.06 -1.39 12.49
C LYS A 38 3.21 -2.91 12.60
N LYS A 39 3.10 -3.47 13.82
CA LYS A 39 3.18 -4.92 14.02
C LYS A 39 2.06 -5.69 13.31
N LEU A 40 0.83 -5.18 13.36
CA LEU A 40 -0.31 -5.76 12.64
C LEU A 40 -0.10 -5.72 11.13
N MET A 41 0.39 -4.59 10.60
CA MET A 41 0.73 -4.47 9.18
C MET A 41 1.81 -5.47 8.76
N THR A 42 2.93 -5.55 9.49
CA THR A 42 3.99 -6.51 9.18
C THR A 42 3.49 -7.95 9.21
N ASN A 43 2.64 -8.31 10.17
CA ASN A 43 2.04 -9.64 10.25
C ASN A 43 1.11 -9.92 9.07
N ASN A 44 0.26 -8.96 8.69
CA ASN A 44 -0.64 -9.10 7.55
C ASN A 44 0.14 -9.26 6.25
N ILE A 45 1.17 -8.43 6.05
CA ILE A 45 2.10 -8.53 4.92
C ILE A 45 2.73 -9.93 4.87
N ALA A 46 3.29 -10.40 5.98
CA ALA A 46 3.93 -11.71 6.03
C ALA A 46 2.94 -12.84 5.69
N HIS A 47 1.70 -12.74 6.17
CA HIS A 47 0.64 -13.71 5.87
C HIS A 47 0.27 -13.70 4.39
N GLU A 48 0.03 -12.52 3.82
CA GLU A 48 -0.35 -12.36 2.41
C GLU A 48 0.75 -12.78 1.44
N LEU A 49 2.03 -12.61 1.80
CA LEU A 49 3.15 -13.11 1.02
C LEU A 49 3.32 -14.64 1.14
N ARG A 50 3.00 -15.24 2.30
CA ARG A 50 3.17 -16.69 2.52
C ARG A 50 2.27 -17.52 1.63
N THR A 51 1.05 -17.06 1.36
CA THR A 51 0.06 -17.76 0.53
C THR A 51 0.53 -18.00 -0.92
N PRO A 52 0.92 -16.98 -1.71
CA PRO A 52 1.42 -17.18 -3.06
C PRO A 52 2.72 -17.98 -3.06
N VAL A 53 3.64 -17.75 -2.12
CA VAL A 53 4.90 -18.53 -2.01
C VAL A 53 4.61 -20.02 -1.80
N THR A 54 3.71 -20.36 -0.88
CA THR A 54 3.34 -21.75 -0.60
C THR A 54 2.67 -22.40 -1.82
N SER A 55 1.82 -21.65 -2.52
CA SER A 55 1.13 -22.13 -3.72
C SER A 55 2.09 -22.36 -4.88
N ILE A 56 3.01 -21.42 -5.14
CA ILE A 56 4.07 -21.56 -6.15
C ILE A 56 4.87 -22.82 -5.85
N ARG A 57 5.34 -22.96 -4.60
CA ARG A 57 6.14 -24.11 -4.20
C ARG A 57 5.39 -25.42 -4.41
N GLY A 58 4.12 -25.53 -3.98
CA GLY A 58 3.33 -26.75 -4.15
C GLY A 58 3.10 -27.13 -5.62
N TYR A 59 2.87 -26.15 -6.50
CA TYR A 59 2.77 -26.42 -7.95
C TYR A 59 4.10 -26.89 -8.54
N LEU A 60 5.21 -26.27 -8.15
CA LEU A 60 6.54 -26.66 -8.62
C LEU A 60 6.97 -28.03 -8.07
N GLU A 61 6.71 -28.33 -6.79
CA GLU A 61 6.92 -29.65 -6.17
C GLU A 61 6.14 -30.73 -6.94
N THR A 62 4.87 -30.48 -7.26
CA THR A 62 4.05 -31.42 -8.05
C THR A 62 4.68 -31.73 -9.42
N LEU A 63 5.21 -30.71 -10.10
CA LEU A 63 5.87 -30.86 -11.39
C LEU A 63 7.21 -31.63 -11.29
N VAL A 64 7.98 -31.38 -10.24
CA VAL A 64 9.27 -32.03 -9.99
C VAL A 64 9.08 -33.51 -9.62
N ASP A 65 8.14 -33.80 -8.73
CA ASP A 65 7.92 -35.15 -8.20
C ASP A 65 7.21 -36.09 -9.22
N ASN A 66 6.55 -35.52 -10.23
CA ASN A 66 5.76 -36.27 -11.21
C ASN A 66 6.18 -35.93 -12.66
N PRO A 67 7.39 -36.35 -13.10
CA PRO A 67 7.92 -36.00 -14.43
C PRO A 67 7.11 -36.60 -15.59
N SER A 68 6.32 -37.66 -15.34
CA SER A 68 5.44 -38.32 -16.30
C SER A 68 4.05 -37.70 -16.40
N LEU A 69 3.82 -36.52 -15.80
CA LEU A 69 2.54 -35.81 -15.90
C LEU A 69 2.15 -35.56 -17.37
N PRO A 70 0.87 -35.78 -17.73
CA PRO A 70 0.33 -35.38 -19.02
C PRO A 70 0.61 -33.90 -19.31
N GLU A 71 0.89 -33.58 -20.57
CA GLU A 71 1.28 -32.24 -20.99
C GLU A 71 0.27 -31.17 -20.58
N GLU A 72 -1.02 -31.43 -20.73
CA GLU A 72 -2.08 -30.53 -20.29
C GLU A 72 -2.00 -30.18 -18.80
N LYS A 73 -1.72 -31.17 -17.93
CA LYS A 73 -1.54 -30.94 -16.50
C LYS A 73 -0.27 -30.17 -16.19
N ARG A 74 0.82 -30.42 -16.93
CA ARG A 74 2.06 -29.65 -16.76
C ARG A 74 1.82 -28.18 -17.07
N ILE A 75 1.21 -27.88 -18.22
CA ILE A 75 0.86 -26.51 -18.63
C ILE A 75 -0.01 -25.84 -17.58
N LEU A 76 -1.05 -26.52 -17.10
CA LEU A 76 -1.94 -26.00 -16.06
C LEU A 76 -1.16 -25.62 -14.78
N PHE A 77 -0.32 -26.50 -14.25
CA PHE A 77 0.45 -26.21 -13.03
C PHE A 77 1.48 -25.11 -13.24
N THR A 78 2.16 -25.08 -14.39
CA THR A 78 3.09 -23.99 -14.73
C THR A 78 2.35 -22.64 -14.80
N GLN A 79 1.18 -22.60 -15.45
CA GLN A 79 0.39 -21.38 -15.54
C GLN A 79 -0.12 -20.93 -14.16
N ARG A 80 -0.54 -21.87 -13.30
CA ARG A 80 -0.95 -21.57 -11.93
C ARG A 80 0.20 -21.00 -11.09
N ALA A 81 1.40 -21.57 -11.19
CA ALA A 81 2.59 -21.05 -10.52
C ALA A 81 2.94 -19.64 -11.03
N TYR A 82 2.91 -19.42 -12.34
CA TYR A 82 3.16 -18.12 -12.96
C TYR A 82 2.19 -17.04 -12.45
N LEU A 83 0.88 -17.34 -12.41
CA LEU A 83 -0.12 -16.40 -11.90
C LEU A 83 0.12 -16.03 -10.42
N GLN A 84 0.56 -16.98 -9.59
CA GLN A 84 0.92 -16.68 -8.20
C GLN A 84 2.20 -15.84 -8.09
N ALA A 85 3.17 -16.02 -9.00
CA ALA A 85 4.37 -15.19 -9.05
C ALA A 85 4.07 -13.74 -9.46
N LEU A 86 3.15 -13.54 -10.41
CA LEU A 86 2.63 -12.21 -10.74
C LEU A 86 1.97 -11.57 -9.52
N ARG A 87 1.04 -12.29 -8.86
CA ARG A 87 0.40 -11.79 -7.63
C ARG A 87 1.40 -11.43 -6.53
N LEU A 88 2.44 -12.24 -6.34
CA LEU A 88 3.49 -11.98 -5.37
C LEU A 88 4.27 -10.69 -5.72
N SER A 89 4.52 -10.47 -7.01
CA SER A 89 5.20 -9.27 -7.50
C SER A 89 4.37 -8.00 -7.24
N ASP A 90 3.05 -8.09 -7.44
CA ASP A 90 2.13 -6.99 -7.15
C ASP A 90 2.11 -6.67 -5.64
N LEU A 91 2.01 -7.69 -4.78
CA LEU A 91 2.07 -7.50 -3.32
C LEU A 91 3.37 -6.82 -2.87
N ILE A 92 4.51 -7.25 -3.41
CA ILE A 92 5.81 -6.63 -3.08
C ILE A 92 5.86 -5.16 -3.50
N ARG A 93 5.28 -4.84 -4.66
CA ARG A 93 5.18 -3.45 -5.15
C ARG A 93 4.33 -2.61 -4.19
N ASP A 94 3.16 -3.09 -3.80
CA ASP A 94 2.27 -2.39 -2.88
C ASP A 94 2.92 -2.14 -1.51
N ILE A 95 3.58 -3.15 -0.95
CA ILE A 95 4.34 -3.04 0.30
C ILE A 95 5.45 -1.99 0.17
N SER A 96 6.19 -2.01 -0.93
CA SER A 96 7.30 -1.07 -1.17
C SER A 96 6.80 0.38 -1.27
N LEU A 97 5.61 0.60 -1.82
CA LEU A 97 4.99 1.92 -1.86
C LEU A 97 4.56 2.36 -0.45
N VAL A 98 3.95 1.48 0.33
CA VAL A 98 3.52 1.77 1.70
C VAL A 98 4.73 2.09 2.59
N THR A 99 5.78 1.29 2.58
CA THR A 99 6.98 1.53 3.38
C THR A 99 7.65 2.85 3.02
N LYS A 100 7.72 3.18 1.72
CA LYS A 100 8.26 4.46 1.25
C LYS A 100 7.44 5.67 1.74
N ILE A 101 6.12 5.53 1.83
CA ILE A 101 5.23 6.56 2.39
C ILE A 101 5.45 6.73 3.90
N GLU A 102 5.64 5.63 4.63
CA GLU A 102 5.81 5.66 6.09
C GLU A 102 7.19 6.13 6.55
N ASP A 103 8.27 5.66 5.91
CA ASP A 103 9.63 5.84 6.43
C ASP A 103 10.26 7.18 6.03
N ALA A 104 9.86 7.74 4.88
CA ALA A 104 10.46 8.96 4.36
C ALA A 104 9.45 9.82 3.59
N PRO A 105 8.36 10.29 4.22
CA PRO A 105 7.36 11.12 3.56
C PRO A 105 7.95 12.42 2.97
N GLU A 106 9.02 12.94 3.58
CA GLU A 106 9.73 14.14 3.10
C GLU A 106 10.56 13.89 1.84
N MET A 107 10.98 12.64 1.56
CA MET A 107 11.71 12.29 0.33
C MET A 107 10.78 12.14 -0.88
N ILE A 108 9.46 12.20 -0.67
CA ILE A 108 8.47 12.09 -1.74
C ILE A 108 8.40 13.43 -2.47
N THR A 109 9.15 13.53 -3.57
CA THR A 109 9.16 14.72 -4.42
C THR A 109 7.78 14.94 -5.03
N LYS A 110 7.24 16.14 -4.86
CA LYS A 110 5.94 16.55 -5.40
C LYS A 110 6.13 17.51 -6.57
N ALA A 111 5.39 17.28 -7.65
CA ALA A 111 5.34 18.12 -8.83
C ALA A 111 3.87 18.40 -9.21
N HIS A 112 3.65 19.36 -10.11
CA HIS A 112 2.37 19.47 -10.80
C HIS A 112 2.27 18.35 -11.82
N ILE A 113 1.20 17.55 -11.72
CA ILE A 113 1.00 16.35 -12.52
C ILE A 113 -0.32 16.49 -13.24
N GLY A 114 -0.31 16.34 -14.57
CA GLY A 114 -1.52 16.28 -15.38
C GLY A 114 -2.23 14.93 -15.19
N ILE A 115 -3.49 14.97 -14.74
CA ILE A 115 -4.25 13.75 -14.44
C ILE A 115 -4.63 13.00 -15.72
N ARG A 116 -5.04 13.72 -16.77
CA ARG A 116 -5.37 13.11 -18.07
C ARG A 116 -4.26 12.19 -18.58
N LYS A 117 -3.02 12.70 -18.60
CA LYS A 117 -1.85 11.94 -19.06
C LYS A 117 -1.64 10.65 -18.26
N ILE A 118 -1.75 10.71 -16.93
CA ILE A 118 -1.63 9.51 -16.09
C ILE A 118 -2.72 8.48 -16.45
N THR A 119 -3.97 8.92 -16.56
CA THR A 119 -5.06 8.00 -16.87
C THR A 119 -4.92 7.37 -18.25
N GLU A 120 -4.44 8.12 -19.25
CA GLU A 120 -4.14 7.62 -20.59
C GLU A 120 -3.05 6.54 -20.56
N GLU A 121 -1.93 6.80 -19.87
CA GLU A 121 -0.86 5.81 -19.71
C GLU A 121 -1.35 4.52 -19.02
N VAL A 122 -2.22 4.64 -18.00
CA VAL A 122 -2.82 3.48 -17.33
C VAL A 122 -3.74 2.69 -18.25
N PHE A 123 -4.58 3.37 -19.06
CA PHE A 123 -5.45 2.70 -20.02
C PHE A 123 -4.67 2.01 -21.13
N ASP A 124 -3.56 2.60 -21.57
CA ASP A 124 -2.66 1.99 -22.54
C ASP A 124 -1.98 0.74 -21.96
N GLU A 125 -1.46 0.81 -20.72
CA GLU A 125 -0.86 -0.33 -20.03
C GLU A 125 -1.85 -1.50 -19.91
N LEU A 126 -3.09 -1.21 -19.54
CA LEU A 126 -4.13 -2.21 -19.27
C LEU A 126 -5.00 -2.54 -20.49
N GLY A 127 -4.67 -2.00 -21.66
CA GLY A 127 -5.51 -2.07 -22.86
C GLY A 127 -5.82 -3.50 -23.32
N ALA A 128 -4.89 -4.44 -23.15
CA ALA A 128 -5.12 -5.85 -23.47
C ALA A 128 -6.21 -6.47 -22.58
N ALA A 129 -6.14 -6.25 -21.27
CA ALA A 129 -7.10 -6.78 -20.30
C ALA A 129 -8.49 -6.12 -20.45
N ILE A 130 -8.52 -4.82 -20.74
CA ILE A 130 -9.76 -4.07 -21.04
C ILE A 130 -10.46 -4.67 -22.26
N LYS A 131 -9.70 -4.93 -23.34
CA LYS A 131 -10.23 -5.54 -24.57
C LYS A 131 -10.71 -6.98 -24.36
N GLU A 132 -9.93 -7.79 -23.65
CA GLU A 132 -10.30 -9.18 -23.32
C GLU A 132 -11.64 -9.24 -22.59
N LYS A 133 -11.86 -8.35 -21.63
CA LYS A 133 -13.11 -8.24 -20.88
C LYS A 133 -14.21 -7.42 -21.54
N LYS A 134 -13.98 -6.88 -22.74
CA LYS A 134 -14.93 -6.04 -23.50
C LYS A 134 -15.44 -4.83 -22.70
N ILE A 135 -14.57 -4.21 -21.91
CA ILE A 135 -14.89 -3.03 -21.10
C ILE A 135 -14.76 -1.78 -21.98
N SER A 136 -15.74 -0.88 -21.90
CA SER A 136 -15.67 0.44 -22.53
C SER A 136 -15.03 1.44 -21.57
N VAL A 137 -14.09 2.23 -22.07
CA VAL A 137 -13.41 3.29 -21.32
C VAL A 137 -13.74 4.64 -21.94
N ASP A 138 -14.20 5.57 -21.11
CA ASP A 138 -14.44 6.96 -21.50
C ASP A 138 -13.65 7.89 -20.57
N ASN A 139 -12.66 8.61 -21.12
CA ASN A 139 -11.81 9.52 -20.37
C ASN A 139 -12.26 10.98 -20.53
N GLN A 140 -13.15 11.41 -19.64
CA GLN A 140 -13.76 12.75 -19.64
C GLN A 140 -12.96 13.81 -18.86
N ILE A 141 -11.71 13.52 -18.46
CA ILE A 141 -10.88 14.47 -17.70
C ILE A 141 -10.45 15.63 -18.60
N GLN A 142 -10.78 16.88 -18.31
CA GLN A 142 -10.39 18.00 -19.17
C GLN A 142 -8.85 18.16 -19.27
N GLU A 143 -8.33 18.63 -20.42
CA GLU A 143 -6.94 19.08 -20.51
C GLU A 143 -6.62 20.14 -19.44
N GLY A 144 -5.38 20.11 -18.92
CA GLY A 144 -4.91 21.09 -17.94
C GLY A 144 -5.28 20.79 -16.49
N VAL A 145 -6.15 19.80 -16.22
CA VAL A 145 -6.42 19.34 -14.85
C VAL A 145 -5.14 18.74 -14.27
N SER A 146 -4.60 19.43 -13.25
CA SER A 146 -3.38 19.02 -12.57
C SER A 146 -3.50 19.07 -11.06
N ILE A 147 -2.72 18.22 -10.40
CA ILE A 147 -2.59 18.19 -8.94
C ILE A 147 -1.13 18.32 -8.53
N LYS A 148 -0.88 18.84 -7.33
CA LYS A 148 0.43 18.79 -6.70
C LYS A 148 0.59 17.46 -5.96
N GLY A 149 1.38 16.55 -6.50
CA GLY A 149 1.54 15.21 -5.95
C GLY A 149 2.83 14.52 -6.40
N ASN A 150 3.01 13.27 -6.01
CA ASN A 150 4.10 12.45 -6.54
C ASN A 150 3.59 11.60 -7.69
N TYR A 151 4.31 11.63 -8.82
CA TYR A 151 3.87 10.98 -10.06
C TYR A 151 3.59 9.50 -9.86
N THR A 152 4.55 8.77 -9.30
CA THR A 152 4.48 7.32 -9.09
C THR A 152 3.32 6.93 -8.19
N LEU A 153 3.06 7.68 -7.11
CA LEU A 153 1.96 7.40 -6.20
C LEU A 153 0.60 7.65 -6.87
N VAL A 154 0.45 8.78 -7.57
CA VAL A 154 -0.79 9.11 -8.28
C VAL A 154 -1.05 8.10 -9.39
N TYR A 155 -0.03 7.73 -10.15
CA TYR A 155 -0.11 6.67 -11.16
C TYR A 155 -0.58 5.35 -10.56
N SER A 156 0.02 4.93 -9.44
CA SER A 156 -0.36 3.70 -8.74
C SER A 156 -1.82 3.71 -8.28
N ILE A 157 -2.34 4.86 -7.84
CA ILE A 157 -3.75 4.99 -7.44
C ILE A 157 -4.65 4.71 -8.65
N PHE A 158 -4.44 5.41 -9.77
CA PHE A 158 -5.27 5.22 -10.97
C PHE A 158 -5.14 3.81 -11.52
N ARG A 159 -3.92 3.27 -11.59
CA ARG A 159 -3.67 1.89 -12.00
C ARG A 159 -4.46 0.89 -11.14
N ASN A 160 -4.36 1.00 -9.81
CA ASN A 160 -5.05 0.09 -8.89
C ASN A 160 -6.58 0.20 -9.00
N LEU A 161 -7.11 1.41 -9.18
CA LEU A 161 -8.54 1.62 -9.40
C LEU A 161 -9.01 0.98 -10.71
N VAL A 162 -8.28 1.20 -11.81
CA VAL A 162 -8.63 0.64 -13.13
C VAL A 162 -8.48 -0.88 -13.13
N GLU A 163 -7.41 -1.43 -12.56
CA GLU A 163 -7.25 -2.89 -12.41
C GLU A 163 -8.40 -3.50 -11.59
N ASN A 164 -8.82 -2.85 -10.52
CA ASN A 164 -9.97 -3.31 -9.73
C ASN A 164 -11.27 -3.25 -10.53
N SER A 165 -11.50 -2.19 -11.30
CA SER A 165 -12.64 -2.08 -12.21
C SER A 165 -12.62 -3.18 -13.27
N ILE A 166 -11.46 -3.51 -13.84
CA ILE A 166 -11.34 -4.64 -14.78
C ILE A 166 -11.62 -5.94 -14.06
N ARG A 167 -11.07 -6.15 -12.86
CA ARG A 167 -11.15 -7.44 -12.16
C ARG A 167 -12.57 -7.74 -11.66
N TYR A 168 -13.28 -6.74 -11.14
CA TYR A 168 -14.55 -6.91 -10.43
C TYR A 168 -15.77 -6.23 -11.07
N GLY A 169 -15.56 -5.37 -12.07
CA GLY A 169 -16.64 -4.72 -12.83
C GLY A 169 -17.24 -5.59 -13.91
#